data_AF-A0A5C7MTV1-F1
#
_entry.id   AF-A0A5C7MTV1-F1
#
_cell.length_a   1.000
_cell.length_b   1.000
_cell.length_c   1.000
_cell.angle_alpha   90.00
_cell.angle_beta   90.00
_cell.angle_gamma   90.00
#
_symmetry.space_group_name_H-M   'P 1'
#
loop_
_entity.id
_entity.type
_entity.pdbx_description
1 polymer ?
#
loop_
_entity_poly.entity_id
_entity_poly.type
_entity_poly.pdbx_seq_one_letter_code
_entity_poly.pdbx_strand_id
1 'polypeptide(L)'
;MEENVSVTTRSAGTRYGLILGVASIAFFVVMNVAGLDMQGPLSYLGWLLTIAAIYFAHKYFKENGDGYMTIGQGIGVGFWTGLVSTLISAPFTYIYIKFIDSAFIENIKDKQIEKMQEQGMSDKLIKE
;
A
#
# COMPACT_ATOMS: atom_id res chain seq x y z
N MET A 1 -12.63 -33.11 20.64
CA MET A 1 -13.15 -32.10 19.70
C MET A 1 -12.14 -30.98 19.73
N GLU A 2 -11.35 -30.83 18.67
CA GLU A 2 -10.40 -29.71 18.59
C GLU A 2 -11.21 -28.41 18.54
N GLU A 3 -10.93 -27.52 19.49
CA GLU A 3 -11.51 -26.18 19.55
C GLU A 3 -11.02 -25.41 18.33
N ASN A 4 -11.83 -25.38 17.26
CA ASN A 4 -11.55 -24.59 16.08
C ASN A 4 -11.72 -23.12 16.45
N VAL A 5 -10.63 -22.49 16.89
CA VAL A 5 -10.58 -21.07 17.20
C VAL A 5 -10.93 -20.31 15.93
N SER A 6 -12.16 -19.78 15.88
CA SER A 6 -12.67 -19.07 14.71
C SER A 6 -11.77 -17.87 14.38
N VAL A 7 -11.32 -17.80 13.13
CA VAL A 7 -10.45 -16.71 12.69
C VAL A 7 -11.17 -15.37 12.82
N THR A 8 -10.51 -14.43 13.50
CA THR A 8 -11.05 -13.07 13.70
C THR A 8 -10.66 -12.15 12.54
N THR A 9 -11.42 -11.06 12.36
CA THR A 9 -11.10 -10.04 11.36
C THR A 9 -9.73 -9.41 11.60
N ARG A 10 -9.39 -9.18 12.87
CA ARG A 10 -8.09 -8.66 13.30
C ARG A 10 -6.95 -9.61 13.00
N SER A 11 -7.09 -10.90 13.29
CA SER A 11 -6.01 -11.87 13.05
C SER A 11 -5.76 -12.05 11.54
N ALA A 12 -6.82 -12.16 10.73
CA ALA A 12 -6.69 -12.25 9.27
C ALA A 12 -6.06 -10.97 8.69
N GLY A 13 -6.58 -9.80 9.06
CA GLY A 13 -6.07 -8.53 8.57
C GLY A 13 -4.63 -8.24 9.03
N THR A 14 -4.27 -8.54 10.28
CA THR A 14 -2.90 -8.34 10.78
C THR A 14 -1.89 -9.16 9.99
N ARG A 15 -2.20 -10.44 9.74
CA ARG A 15 -1.30 -11.34 9.00
C ARG A 15 -0.96 -10.78 7.62
N TYR A 16 -1.98 -10.42 6.84
CA TYR A 16 -1.79 -9.92 5.48
C TYR A 16 -1.37 -8.45 5.44
N GLY A 17 -1.67 -7.67 6.47
CA GLY A 17 -1.16 -6.31 6.64
C GLY A 17 0.35 -6.28 6.87
N LEU A 18 0.90 -7.22 7.66
CA LEU A 18 2.35 -7.36 7.82
C LEU A 18 3.03 -7.71 6.49
N ILE A 19 2.47 -8.67 5.76
CA ILE A 19 2.99 -9.08 4.43
C ILE A 19 2.94 -7.89 3.47
N LEU A 20 1.80 -7.19 3.39
CA LEU A 20 1.64 -6.03 2.53
C LEU A 20 2.62 -4.91 2.91
N GLY A 21 2.76 -4.59 4.19
CA GLY A 21 3.67 -3.54 4.65
C GLY A 21 5.12 -3.80 4.23
N VAL A 22 5.62 -5.02 4.43
CA VAL A 22 6.97 -5.42 4.01
C VAL A 22 7.10 -5.43 2.48
N ALA A 23 6.12 -5.98 1.77
CA ALA A 23 6.11 -5.98 0.30
C ALA A 23 6.10 -4.56 -0.28
N SER A 24 5.34 -3.65 0.32
CA SER A 24 5.30 -2.24 -0.05
C SER A 24 6.63 -1.54 0.17
N ILE A 25 7.33 -1.81 1.29
CA ILE A 25 8.70 -1.29 1.51
C ILE A 25 9.65 -1.81 0.44
N ALA A 26 9.64 -3.12 0.16
CA ALA A 26 10.50 -3.71 -0.86
C ALA A 26 10.23 -3.11 -2.25
N PHE A 27 8.96 -3.00 -2.63
CA PHE A 27 8.55 -2.36 -3.88
C PHE A 27 8.99 -0.90 -3.95
N PHE A 28 8.81 -0.13 -2.87
CA PHE A 28 9.25 1.26 -2.78
C PHE A 28 10.77 1.39 -2.99
N VAL A 29 11.57 0.54 -2.34
CA VAL A 29 13.03 0.55 -2.48
C VAL A 29 13.44 0.21 -3.91
N VAL A 30 12.84 -0.83 -4.50
CA VAL A 30 13.13 -1.22 -5.89
C VAL A 30 12.80 -0.08 -6.85
N MET A 31 11.63 0.55 -6.72
CA MET A 31 11.23 1.70 -7.56
C MET A 31 12.25 2.84 -7.45
N ASN A 32 12.67 3.19 -6.24
CA ASN A 32 13.59 4.30 -6.02
C ASN A 32 15.01 4.01 -6.48
N VAL A 33 15.57 2.86 -6.11
CA VAL A 33 16.96 2.50 -6.45
C VAL A 33 17.11 2.27 -7.95
N ALA A 34 16.08 1.74 -8.62
CA ALA A 34 16.08 1.57 -10.07
C ALA A 34 15.76 2.86 -10.84
N GLY A 35 15.49 3.98 -10.16
CA GLY A 35 15.15 5.26 -10.79
C GLY A 35 13.82 5.25 -11.55
N LEU A 36 12.91 4.35 -11.20
CA LEU A 36 11.64 4.15 -11.89
C LEU A 36 10.61 5.20 -11.46
N ASP A 37 9.76 5.62 -12.39
CA ASP A 37 8.72 6.61 -12.11
C ASP A 37 7.62 6.02 -11.21
N MET A 38 7.58 6.51 -9.97
CA MET A 38 6.59 6.12 -8.96
C MET A 38 5.16 6.56 -9.31
N GLN A 39 4.98 7.46 -10.27
CA GLN A 39 3.68 7.90 -10.79
C GLN A 39 3.42 7.42 -12.23
N GLY A 40 4.32 6.58 -12.74
CA GLY A 40 4.21 5.98 -14.06
C GLY A 40 3.34 4.72 -14.05
N PRO A 41 3.26 4.00 -15.18
CA PRO A 41 2.47 2.77 -15.29
C PRO A 41 2.89 1.67 -14.30
N LEU A 42 4.15 1.65 -13.84
CA LEU A 42 4.59 0.66 -12.86
C LEU A 42 3.96 0.85 -11.47
N SER A 43 3.42 2.05 -11.18
CA SER A 43 2.68 2.30 -9.94
C SER A 43 1.43 1.41 -9.79
N TYR A 44 0.85 0.94 -10.90
CA TYR A 44 -0.26 -0.01 -10.88
C TYR A 44 0.12 -1.36 -10.26
N LEU A 45 1.40 -1.74 -10.25
CA LEU A 45 1.87 -2.93 -9.55
C LEU A 45 1.68 -2.78 -8.02
N GLY A 46 1.88 -1.58 -7.47
CA GLY A 46 1.61 -1.30 -6.06
C GLY A 46 0.13 -1.47 -5.70
N TRP A 47 -0.76 -1.04 -6.59
CA TRP A 47 -2.20 -1.29 -6.46
C TRP A 47 -2.54 -2.77 -6.53
N LEU A 48 -1.93 -3.51 -7.46
CA LEU A 48 -2.09 -4.97 -7.56
C LEU A 48 -1.63 -5.69 -6.29
N LEU A 49 -0.51 -5.28 -5.69
CA LEU A 49 -0.05 -5.84 -4.40
C LEU A 49 -1.10 -5.63 -3.30
N THR A 50 -1.67 -4.43 -3.22
CA THR A 50 -2.71 -4.10 -2.23
C THR A 50 -3.97 -4.92 -2.45
N ILE A 51 -4.47 -4.99 -3.69
CA ILE A 51 -5.65 -5.78 -4.04
C ILE A 51 -5.42 -7.26 -3.74
N ALA A 52 -4.25 -7.81 -4.12
CA ALA A 52 -3.90 -9.19 -3.87
C ALA A 52 -3.85 -9.49 -2.37
N ALA A 53 -3.23 -8.62 -1.56
CA ALA A 53 -3.16 -8.79 -0.11
C ALA A 53 -4.55 -8.82 0.54
N ILE A 54 -5.45 -7.89 0.15
CA ILE A 54 -6.83 -7.86 0.66
C ILE A 54 -7.60 -9.11 0.21
N TYR A 55 -7.47 -9.51 -1.05
CA TYR A 55 -8.10 -10.72 -1.57
C TYR A 55 -7.66 -11.95 -0.77
N PHE A 56 -6.36 -12.13 -0.53
CA PHE A 56 -5.85 -13.25 0.26
C PHE A 56 -6.25 -13.16 1.73
N ALA A 57 -6.36 -11.96 2.30
CA ALA A 57 -6.88 -11.76 3.66
C ALA A 57 -8.33 -12.23 3.78
N HIS A 58 -9.20 -11.85 2.83
CA HIS A 58 -10.59 -12.30 2.79
C HIS A 58 -10.70 -13.80 2.50
N LYS A 59 -9.87 -14.33 1.60
CA LYS A 59 -9.81 -15.76 1.30
C LYS A 59 -9.44 -16.56 2.55
N TYR A 60 -8.37 -16.15 3.23
CA TYR A 60 -7.92 -16.78 4.47
C TYR A 60 -8.98 -16.72 5.57
N PHE A 61 -9.65 -15.57 5.75
CA PHE A 61 -10.72 -15.42 6.72
C PHE A 61 -11.86 -16.42 6.49
N LYS A 62 -12.29 -16.59 5.23
CA LYS A 62 -13.36 -17.54 4.88
C LYS A 62 -12.92 -19.00 5.01
N GLU A 63 -11.74 -19.34 4.50
CA GLU A 63 -11.22 -20.73 4.49
C GLU A 63 -10.93 -21.28 5.88
N ASN A 64 -10.61 -20.41 6.83
CA ASN A 64 -10.31 -20.77 8.22
C ASN A 64 -11.43 -20.37 9.19
N GLY A 65 -12.59 -19.98 8.65
CA GLY A 65 -13.80 -19.67 9.39
C GLY A 65 -14.91 -20.66 9.02
N ASP A 66 -16.13 -20.15 8.94
CA ASP A 66 -17.32 -20.92 8.55
C ASP A 66 -17.57 -20.94 7.02
N GLY A 67 -16.62 -20.42 6.23
CA GLY A 67 -16.76 -20.29 4.77
C GLY A 67 -17.47 -19.01 4.31
N TYR A 68 -18.05 -18.24 5.24
CA TYR A 68 -18.81 -17.04 4.93
C TYR A 68 -18.12 -15.78 5.47
N MET A 69 -18.55 -14.63 4.96
CA MET A 69 -18.08 -13.34 5.43
C MET A 69 -19.18 -12.31 5.22
N THR A 70 -19.64 -11.71 6.31
CA THR A 70 -20.56 -10.58 6.25
C THR A 70 -19.84 -9.33 5.73
N ILE A 71 -20.58 -8.35 5.22
CA ILE A 71 -20.02 -7.08 4.73
C ILE A 71 -19.20 -6.38 5.84
N GLY A 72 -19.71 -6.37 7.07
CA GLY A 72 -18.99 -5.77 8.22
C GLY A 72 -17.67 -6.47 8.53
N GLN A 73 -17.63 -7.80 8.44
CA GLN A 73 -16.38 -8.55 8.58
C GLN A 73 -15.41 -8.27 7.42
N GLY A 74 -15.91 -8.18 6.18
CA GLY A 74 -15.10 -7.84 5.01
C GLY A 74 -14.44 -6.48 5.12
N ILE A 75 -15.20 -5.45 5.55
CA ILE A 75 -14.67 -4.12 5.85
C ILE A 75 -13.64 -4.21 6.99
N GLY A 76 -13.95 -4.95 8.06
CA GLY A 76 -13.05 -5.12 9.20
C GLY A 76 -11.70 -5.76 8.82
N VAL A 77 -11.70 -6.81 8.01
CA VAL A 77 -10.46 -7.45 7.51
C VAL A 77 -9.66 -6.48 6.67
N GLY A 78 -10.30 -5.75 5.75
CA GLY A 78 -9.64 -4.75 4.90
C GLY A 78 -9.03 -3.62 5.73
N PHE A 79 -9.78 -3.10 6.71
CA PHE A 79 -9.31 -2.08 7.65
C PHE A 79 -8.06 -2.53 8.41
N TRP A 80 -8.08 -3.72 9.02
CA TRP A 80 -6.92 -4.23 9.76
C TRP A 80 -5.71 -4.49 8.86
N THR A 81 -5.94 -4.96 7.62
CA THR A 81 -4.88 -5.13 6.62
C THR A 81 -4.20 -3.81 6.30
N GLY A 82 -5.00 -2.77 5.97
CA GLY A 82 -4.49 -1.44 5.64
C GLY A 82 -3.83 -0.73 6.82
N LEU A 83 -4.41 -0.82 8.01
CA LEU A 83 -3.88 -0.22 9.23
C LEU A 83 -2.51 -0.80 9.58
N VAL A 84 -2.39 -2.13 9.63
CA VAL A 84 -1.12 -2.79 9.98
C VAL A 84 -0.07 -2.55 8.90
N SER A 85 -0.45 -2.63 7.62
CA SER A 85 0.45 -2.30 6.51
C SER A 85 1.03 -0.89 6.64
N THR A 86 0.17 0.10 6.89
CA THR A 86 0.58 1.51 7.05
C THR A 86 1.48 1.71 8.26
N LEU A 87 1.17 1.07 9.40
CA LEU A 87 2.00 1.16 10.60
C LEU A 87 3.41 0.59 10.40
N ILE A 88 3.57 -0.38 9.49
CA ILE A 88 4.88 -0.94 9.12
C ILE A 88 5.61 -0.06 8.10
N SER A 89 4.92 0.39 7.05
CA SER A 89 5.54 1.10 5.94
C SER A 89 5.80 2.59 6.20
N ALA A 90 4.92 3.27 6.93
CA ALA A 90 5.04 4.71 7.15
C ALA A 90 6.32 5.14 7.90
N PRO A 91 6.75 4.46 8.99
CA PRO A 91 8.02 4.78 9.64
C PRO A 91 9.22 4.62 8.69
N PHE A 92 9.21 3.57 7.85
CA PHE A 92 10.24 3.37 6.84
C PHE A 92 10.28 4.55 5.84
N THR A 93 9.14 4.92 5.27
CA THR A 93 9.06 6.05 4.32
C THR A 93 9.51 7.36 4.97
N TYR A 94 9.15 7.60 6.22
CA TYR A 94 9.62 8.77 6.96
C TYR A 94 11.15 8.78 7.11
N ILE A 95 11.74 7.65 7.50
CA ILE A 95 13.20 7.52 7.64
C ILE A 95 13.88 7.73 6.28
N TYR A 96 13.34 7.14 5.22
CA TYR A 96 13.86 7.29 3.86
C TYR A 96 13.91 8.76 3.45
N ILE A 97 12.78 9.47 3.56
CA ILE A 97 12.71 10.89 3.17
C ILE A 97 13.63 11.74 4.04
N LYS A 98 13.68 11.48 5.34
CA LYS A 98 14.42 12.36 6.25
C LYS A 98 15.94 12.13 6.23
N PHE A 99 16.38 10.88 6.04
CA PHE A 99 17.78 10.51 6.26
C PHE A 99 18.47 9.89 5.05
N ILE A 100 17.72 9.43 4.04
CA ILE A 100 18.29 8.79 2.85
C ILE A 100 18.20 9.74 1.66
N ASP A 101 17.01 10.23 1.33
CA ASP A 101 16.77 11.15 0.22
C ASP A 101 15.89 12.33 0.67
N SER A 102 16.53 13.40 1.13
CA SER A 102 15.86 14.63 1.57
C SER A 102 15.22 15.42 0.43
N ALA A 103 15.66 15.19 -0.81
CA ALA A 103 15.11 15.83 -2.01
C ALA A 103 13.92 15.03 -2.58
N PHE A 104 13.62 13.84 -2.05
CA PHE A 104 12.57 12.95 -2.57
C PHE A 104 11.24 13.66 -2.85
N ILE A 105 10.76 14.48 -1.90
CA ILE A 105 9.49 15.19 -2.02
C ILE A 105 9.56 16.31 -3.08
N GLU A 106 10.69 17.02 -3.17
CA GLU A 106 10.92 18.05 -4.19
C GLU A 106 10.98 17.42 -5.58
N ASN A 107 11.75 16.35 -5.74
CA ASN A 107 11.87 15.58 -6.98
C ASN A 107 10.51 15.05 -7.47
N ILE A 108 9.63 14.60 -6.56
CA ILE A 108 8.27 14.18 -6.90
C ILE A 108 7.43 15.34 -7.42
N LYS A 109 7.53 16.53 -6.81
CA LYS A 109 6.80 17.72 -7.23
C LYS A 109 7.27 18.21 -8.59
N ASP A 110 8.58 18.27 -8.80
CA ASP A 110 9.14 18.73 -10.07
C ASP A 110 8.73 17.83 -11.23
N LYS A 111 8.76 16.51 -11.03
CA LYS A 111 8.25 15.54 -12.02
C LYS A 111 6.75 15.68 -12.28
N GLN A 112 5.95 16.04 -11.28
CA GLN A 112 4.51 16.31 -11.49
C GLN A 112 4.30 17.57 -12.33
N ILE A 113 5.06 18.63 -12.04
CA ILE A 113 5.02 19.89 -12.79
C ILE A 113 5.41 19.65 -14.25
N GLU A 114 6.51 18.95 -14.50
CA GLU A 114 6.97 18.60 -15.84
C GLU A 114 5.88 17.85 -16.62
N LYS A 115 5.27 16.83 -16.00
CA LYS A 115 4.18 16.06 -16.61
C LYS A 115 2.92 16.89 -16.91
N MET A 116 2.60 17.88 -16.07
CA MET A 116 1.48 18.81 -16.32
C MET A 116 1.78 19.75 -17.49
N GLN A 117 3.02 20.22 -17.60
CA GLN A 117 3.46 21.04 -18.73
C GLN A 117 3.44 20.25 -20.05
N GLU A 118 3.89 18.99 -20.05
CA GLU A 118 3.79 18.07 -21.19
C GLU A 118 2.33 17.86 -21.65
N GLN A 119 1.39 17.89 -20.71
CA GLN A 119 -0.05 17.80 -20.98
C GLN A 119 -0.67 19.14 -21.44
N GLY A 120 0.15 20.18 -21.63
CA GLY A 120 -0.28 21.49 -22.13
C GLY A 120 -1.00 22.35 -21.11
N MET A 121 -0.87 22.07 -19.81
CA MET A 121 -1.41 22.95 -18.77
C MET A 121 -0.62 24.27 -18.74
N SER A 122 -1.34 25.40 -18.73
CA SER A 122 -0.73 26.74 -18.65
C SER A 122 0.02 26.94 -17.32
N ASP A 123 1.23 27.51 -17.38
CA ASP A 123 2.09 27.79 -16.22
C ASP A 123 1.41 28.58 -15.08
N LYS A 124 0.38 29.38 -15.42
CA LYS A 124 -0.41 30.12 -14.42
C LYS A 124 -1.25 29.21 -13.51
N LEU A 125 -1.65 28.03 -13.98
CA LEU A 125 -2.42 27.04 -13.22
C LEU A 125 -1.52 26.10 -12.40
N ILE A 126 -0.22 26.05 -12.72
CA ILE A 126 0.76 25.14 -12.11
C ILE A 126 1.43 25.76 -10.87
N LYS A 127 1.49 27.10 -10.78
CA LYS A 127 2.25 27.84 -9.75
C LYS A 127 1.39 28.63 -8.74
N GLU A 128 0.07 28.62 -8.88
CA GLU A 128 -0.87 29.07 -7.83
C GLU A 128 -1.11 27.97 -6.80
#